data_AF-W6MXP6-F1
#
_entry.id   AF-W6MXP6-F1
#
_cell.length_a   1.000
_cell.length_b   1.000
_cell.length_c   1.000
_cell.angle_alpha   90.00
_cell.angle_beta   90.00
_cell.angle_gamma   90.00
#
_symmetry.space_group_name_H-M   'P 1'
#
loop_
_entity.id
_entity.type
_entity.pdbx_description
1 polymer ?
#
loop_
_entity_poly.entity_id
_entity_poly.type
_entity_poly.pdbx_seq_one_letter_code
_entity_poly.pdbx_strand_id
1 'polypeptide(L)'
;MMFCRFLTFEDYMRKLDVVNRGYGGYSTSEAIHILPEILSAETSDLSKVKLLTIFWGTNDAVDTFQHVQIDQYRENIDKLVKLALSYDIKPIVIGPTLHDPNLYNENYVSGRFLYADTATSTKNKIYSEAAREAATANGVPFVDLWHLFLEYGSWQESEADDLKGKDTAEGKSITDLLADGIHFAPEGYRILYAGVDEAIRKNYPELYWDNLPSHLCAWDKIDKKNIKESVFLGEKV
;
A
#
# COMPACT_ATOMS: atom_id res chain seq x y z
N MET A 1 -11.06 -5.86 7.04
CA MET A 1 -9.73 -6.22 6.50
C MET A 1 -9.87 -7.44 5.60
N MET A 2 -10.12 -7.22 4.31
CA MET A 2 -10.26 -8.29 3.32
C MET A 2 -8.92 -8.49 2.63
N PHE A 3 -8.43 -9.73 2.62
CA PHE A 3 -7.20 -10.11 1.95
C PHE A 3 -7.36 -9.91 0.44
N CYS A 4 -6.67 -8.93 -0.13
CA CYS A 4 -6.49 -8.91 -1.57
C CYS A 4 -5.24 -9.73 -1.90
N ARG A 5 -5.45 -10.86 -2.56
CA ARG A 5 -4.46 -11.88 -2.91
C ARG A 5 -3.77 -11.61 -4.25
N PHE A 6 -3.78 -10.38 -4.77
CA PHE A 6 -3.42 -10.16 -6.17
C PHE A 6 -2.04 -9.51 -6.39
N LEU A 7 -1.30 -10.23 -7.25
CA LEU A 7 -0.22 -9.85 -8.16
C LEU A 7 1.22 -9.82 -7.62
N THR A 8 1.55 -9.18 -6.49
CA THR A 8 2.97 -9.23 -6.02
C THR A 8 3.42 -10.64 -5.62
N PHE A 9 2.56 -11.47 -5.02
CA PHE A 9 2.97 -12.82 -4.61
C PHE A 9 3.33 -13.72 -5.80
N GLU A 10 2.60 -13.61 -6.91
CA GLU A 10 2.89 -14.43 -8.10
C GLU A 10 4.18 -13.98 -8.78
N ASP A 11 4.39 -12.66 -8.90
CA ASP A 11 5.57 -12.09 -9.55
C ASP A 11 6.87 -12.38 -8.78
N TYR A 12 6.79 -12.30 -7.45
CA TYR A 12 7.91 -12.56 -6.54
C TYR A 12 8.03 -14.03 -6.11
N MET A 13 7.24 -14.93 -6.69
CA MET A 13 7.30 -16.35 -6.38
C MET A 13 8.72 -16.89 -6.62
N ARG A 14 9.28 -17.57 -5.61
CA ARG A 14 10.68 -18.03 -5.57
C ARG A 14 11.71 -16.90 -5.66
N LYS A 15 11.38 -15.66 -5.32
CA LYS A 15 12.31 -14.51 -5.38
C LYS A 15 12.32 -13.70 -4.09
N LEU A 16 11.14 -13.28 -3.61
CA LEU A 16 10.98 -12.62 -2.31
C LEU A 16 9.66 -13.08 -1.69
N ASP A 17 9.64 -13.17 -0.36
CA ASP A 17 8.41 -13.39 0.38
C ASP A 17 7.63 -12.07 0.53
N VAL A 18 6.32 -12.12 0.31
CA VAL A 18 5.42 -10.99 0.54
C VAL A 18 4.73 -11.18 1.90
N VAL A 19 5.09 -10.34 2.86
CA VAL A 19 4.61 -10.43 4.25
C VAL A 19 3.65 -9.28 4.54
N ASN A 20 2.40 -9.62 4.89
CA ASN A 20 1.38 -8.62 5.24
C ASN A 20 1.44 -8.30 6.76
N ARG A 21 1.57 -7.01 7.08
CA ARG A 21 1.52 -6.45 8.45
C ARG A 21 0.54 -5.27 8.53
N GLY A 22 -0.66 -5.44 7.98
CA GLY A 22 -1.73 -4.46 8.11
C GLY A 22 -2.53 -4.65 9.40
N TYR A 23 -2.96 -3.54 10.00
CA TYR A 23 -3.73 -3.55 11.25
C TYR A 23 -4.96 -2.65 11.07
N GLY A 24 -6.12 -3.27 10.93
CA GLY A 24 -7.38 -2.55 10.67
C GLY A 24 -7.71 -1.57 11.79
N GLY A 25 -8.02 -0.32 11.43
CA GLY A 25 -8.38 0.75 12.37
C GLY A 25 -7.20 1.48 13.01
N TYR A 26 -5.95 1.09 12.73
CA TYR A 26 -4.76 1.76 13.27
C TYR A 26 -4.47 3.06 12.51
N SER A 27 -3.89 4.04 13.21
CA SER A 27 -3.37 5.29 12.66
C SER A 27 -1.84 5.30 12.71
N THR A 28 -1.22 6.38 12.25
CA THR A 28 0.23 6.57 12.42
C THR A 28 0.66 6.68 13.89
N SER A 29 -0.25 7.03 14.81
CA SER A 29 0.03 7.03 16.27
C SER A 29 0.44 5.66 16.77
N GLU A 30 -0.22 4.60 16.31
CA GLU A 30 0.17 3.23 16.65
C GLU A 30 1.33 2.75 15.79
N ALA A 31 1.37 3.15 14.51
CA ALA A 31 2.37 2.70 13.56
C ALA A 31 3.82 2.95 14.03
N ILE A 32 4.09 4.11 14.63
CA ILE A 32 5.44 4.48 15.13
C ILE A 32 5.94 3.55 16.24
N HIS A 33 5.04 2.87 16.95
CA HIS A 33 5.38 1.96 18.04
C HIS A 33 5.52 0.51 17.57
N ILE A 34 4.70 0.10 16.59
CA ILE A 34 4.71 -1.30 16.13
C ILE A 34 5.77 -1.57 15.06
N LEU A 35 6.14 -0.59 14.22
CA LEU A 35 7.10 -0.83 13.13
C LEU A 35 8.48 -1.29 13.64
N PRO A 36 9.07 -0.71 14.71
CA PRO A 36 10.33 -1.22 15.27
C PRO A 36 10.27 -2.69 15.66
N GLU A 37 9.19 -3.10 16.34
CA GLU A 37 8.99 -4.48 16.78
C GLU A 37 8.80 -5.44 15.59
N ILE A 38 8.05 -5.00 14.58
CA ILE A 38 7.89 -5.77 13.33
C ILE A 38 9.25 -5.95 12.65
N LEU A 39 10.02 -4.88 12.43
CA LEU A 39 11.31 -4.99 11.75
C LEU A 39 12.31 -5.85 12.53
N SER A 40 12.28 -5.79 13.86
CA SER A 40 13.06 -6.68 14.74
C SER A 40 12.68 -8.15 14.58
N ALA A 41 11.38 -8.46 14.41
CA ALA A 41 10.91 -9.82 14.20
C ALA A 41 11.17 -10.35 12.78
N GLU A 42 11.04 -9.51 11.76
CA GLU A 42 11.23 -9.92 10.36
C GLU A 42 12.71 -9.91 9.91
N THR A 43 13.57 -9.19 10.63
CA THR A 43 14.99 -9.03 10.28
C THR A 43 15.88 -9.79 11.25
N SER A 44 16.68 -10.72 10.73
CA SER A 44 17.68 -11.50 11.46
C SER A 44 18.89 -11.77 10.55
N ASP A 45 19.90 -12.47 11.06
CA ASP A 45 21.05 -12.90 10.25
C ASP A 45 20.67 -13.80 9.05
N LEU A 46 19.47 -14.40 9.08
CA LEU A 46 18.98 -15.33 8.06
C LEU A 46 17.81 -14.78 7.23
N SER A 47 17.23 -13.65 7.61
CA SER A 47 16.08 -13.04 6.95
C SER A 47 16.24 -11.53 6.92
N LYS A 48 16.08 -10.90 5.75
CA LYS A 48 16.17 -9.45 5.62
C LYS A 48 15.00 -8.92 4.81
N VAL A 49 14.30 -7.95 5.38
CA VAL A 49 13.32 -7.15 4.64
C VAL A 49 14.09 -6.30 3.62
N LYS A 50 13.70 -6.34 2.35
CA LYS A 50 14.36 -5.58 1.26
C LYS A 50 13.54 -4.37 0.82
N LEU A 51 12.22 -4.50 0.84
CA LEU A 51 11.25 -3.50 0.41
C LEU A 51 10.16 -3.39 1.47
N LEU A 52 9.68 -2.17 1.74
CA LEU A 52 8.57 -1.90 2.65
C LEU A 52 7.60 -0.90 2.02
N THR A 53 6.31 -1.20 2.00
CA THR A 53 5.28 -0.22 1.67
C THR A 53 4.74 0.40 2.96
N ILE A 54 4.64 1.73 3.00
CA ILE A 54 4.12 2.51 4.12
C ILE A 54 2.82 3.15 3.65
N PHE A 55 1.68 2.59 4.08
CA PHE A 55 0.36 3.03 3.65
C PHE A 55 -0.54 3.31 4.86
N TRP A 56 -0.52 4.57 5.30
CA TRP A 56 -1.30 5.10 6.42
C TRP A 56 -1.99 6.40 5.99
N GLY A 57 -2.89 6.94 6.80
CA GLY A 57 -3.53 8.22 6.53
C GLY A 57 -5.05 8.20 6.49
N THR A 58 -5.69 7.10 6.06
CA THR A 58 -7.16 7.02 5.99
C THR A 58 -7.80 7.20 7.36
N ASN A 59 -7.27 6.53 8.40
CA ASN A 59 -7.76 6.66 9.77
C ASN A 59 -7.26 7.95 10.44
N ASP A 60 -6.05 8.39 10.12
CA ASP A 60 -5.49 9.65 10.63
C ASP A 60 -6.34 10.86 10.22
N ALA A 61 -6.89 10.81 8.99
CA ALA A 61 -7.67 11.87 8.40
C ALA A 61 -9.12 11.97 8.89
N VAL A 62 -9.67 11.00 9.64
CA VAL A 62 -11.05 11.13 10.15
C VAL A 62 -11.13 12.09 11.35
N ASP A 63 -12.32 12.52 11.76
CA ASP A 63 -12.53 13.35 12.96
C ASP A 63 -13.15 12.50 14.09
N THR A 64 -12.39 11.48 14.51
CA THR A 64 -12.79 10.52 15.55
C THR A 64 -11.62 10.30 16.51
N PHE A 65 -11.73 9.28 17.39
CA PHE A 65 -10.64 8.85 18.26
C PHE A 65 -9.39 8.36 17.51
N GLN A 66 -9.48 8.09 16.20
CA GLN A 66 -8.37 7.67 15.36
C GLN A 66 -7.57 8.84 14.76
N HIS A 67 -8.09 10.07 14.92
CA HIS A 67 -7.53 11.27 14.30
C HIS A 67 -6.10 11.55 14.75
N VAL A 68 -5.23 11.90 13.80
CA VAL A 68 -3.88 12.38 14.07
C VAL A 68 -3.72 13.75 13.42
N GLN A 69 -3.28 14.75 14.18
CA GLN A 69 -3.07 16.10 13.66
C GLN A 69 -2.07 16.08 12.48
N ILE A 70 -2.32 16.90 11.45
CA ILE A 70 -1.59 16.83 10.18
C ILE A 70 -0.07 16.96 10.33
N ASP A 71 0.39 17.81 11.23
CA ASP A 71 1.83 17.98 11.50
C ASP A 71 2.42 16.74 12.17
N GLN A 72 1.69 16.15 13.12
CA GLN A 72 2.12 14.91 13.76
C GLN A 72 2.11 13.74 12.78
N TYR A 73 1.10 13.66 11.90
CA TYR A 73 1.04 12.67 10.84
C TYR A 73 2.25 12.77 9.91
N ARG A 74 2.60 13.98 9.45
CA ARG A 74 3.79 14.21 8.60
C ARG A 74 5.07 13.74 9.30
N GLU A 75 5.25 14.11 10.56
CA GLU A 75 6.38 13.65 11.36
C GLU A 75 6.40 12.14 11.55
N ASN A 76 5.24 11.51 11.72
CA ASN A 76 5.14 10.06 11.88
C ASN A 76 5.55 9.34 10.60
N ILE A 77 5.06 9.77 9.43
CA ILE A 77 5.48 9.20 8.14
C ILE A 77 6.99 9.36 7.95
N ASP A 78 7.55 10.53 8.24
CA ASP A 78 9.00 10.78 8.19
C ASP A 78 9.79 9.81 9.11
N LYS A 79 9.34 9.61 10.35
CA LYS A 79 9.94 8.65 11.30
C LYS A 79 9.90 7.21 10.76
N LEU A 80 8.75 6.78 10.21
CA LEU A 80 8.59 5.43 9.65
C LEU A 80 9.52 5.20 8.46
N VAL A 81 9.63 6.19 7.56
CA VAL A 81 10.54 6.16 6.40
C VAL A 81 11.99 6.08 6.86
N LYS A 82 12.41 6.95 7.79
CA LYS A 82 13.79 6.96 8.31
C LYS A 82 14.15 5.66 9.02
N LEU A 83 13.21 5.07 9.76
CA LEU A 83 13.40 3.77 10.39
C LEU A 83 13.63 2.67 9.35
N ALA A 84 12.84 2.62 8.27
CA ALA A 84 13.07 1.65 7.20
C ALA A 84 14.46 1.84 6.57
N LEU A 85 14.84 3.09 6.27
CA LEU A 85 16.14 3.41 5.70
C LEU A 85 17.30 3.02 6.64
N SER A 86 17.15 3.15 7.97
CA SER A 86 18.20 2.75 8.92
C SER A 86 18.43 1.23 8.98
N TYR A 87 17.47 0.44 8.52
CA TYR A 87 17.59 -1.02 8.36
C TYR A 87 18.07 -1.42 6.95
N ASP A 88 18.46 -0.45 6.11
CA ASP A 88 18.80 -0.68 4.69
C ASP A 88 17.64 -1.36 3.93
N ILE A 89 16.42 -0.93 4.24
CA ILE A 89 15.19 -1.31 3.55
C ILE A 89 14.82 -0.20 2.57
N LYS A 90 14.30 -0.54 1.39
CA LYS A 90 13.77 0.41 0.40
C LYS A 90 12.29 0.70 0.69
N PRO A 91 11.90 1.89 1.20
CA PRO A 91 10.50 2.18 1.48
C PRO A 91 9.78 2.78 0.26
N ILE A 92 8.49 2.51 0.11
CA ILE A 92 7.57 3.21 -0.80
C ILE A 92 6.43 3.76 0.05
N VAL A 93 6.19 5.07 -0.01
CA VAL A 93 5.08 5.70 0.70
C VAL A 93 3.86 5.74 -0.21
N ILE A 94 2.69 5.42 0.33
CA ILE A 94 1.42 5.41 -0.40
C ILE A 94 0.47 6.36 0.33
N GLY A 95 -0.09 7.33 -0.39
CA GLY A 95 -1.03 8.28 0.19
C GLY A 95 -2.45 7.71 0.35
N PRO A 96 -3.25 8.16 1.34
CA PRO A 96 -4.69 7.88 1.37
C PRO A 96 -5.40 8.38 0.11
N THR A 97 -6.57 7.82 -0.18
CA THR A 97 -7.31 8.01 -1.44
C THR A 97 -8.76 8.48 -1.20
N LEU A 98 -9.60 8.36 -2.22
CA LEU A 98 -11.05 8.61 -2.18
C LEU A 98 -11.75 8.01 -0.97
N HIS A 99 -12.83 8.69 -0.60
CA HIS A 99 -13.85 8.22 0.32
C HIS A 99 -15.21 8.33 -0.36
N ASP A 100 -16.06 7.31 -0.26
CA ASP A 100 -17.46 7.39 -0.73
C ASP A 100 -18.40 7.61 0.46
N PRO A 101 -18.83 8.87 0.72
CA PRO A 101 -19.72 9.16 1.84
C PRO A 101 -21.11 8.55 1.65
N ASN A 102 -21.54 8.26 0.42
CA ASN A 102 -22.86 7.69 0.16
C ASN A 102 -22.89 6.22 0.57
N LEU A 103 -21.93 5.44 0.06
CA LEU A 103 -21.81 4.04 0.42
C LEU A 103 -21.48 3.86 1.90
N TYR A 104 -20.64 4.74 2.48
CA TYR A 104 -20.42 4.73 3.93
C TYR A 104 -21.73 4.94 4.70
N ASN A 105 -22.51 5.97 4.34
CA ASN A 105 -23.76 6.28 5.02
C ASN A 105 -24.80 5.16 4.90
N GLU A 106 -24.87 4.44 3.76
CA GLU A 106 -25.70 3.24 3.62
C GLU A 106 -25.30 2.14 4.63
N ASN A 107 -23.99 1.93 4.82
CA ASN A 107 -23.46 0.99 5.81
C ASN A 107 -23.71 1.46 7.26
N TYR A 108 -23.70 2.77 7.52
CA TYR A 108 -24.06 3.33 8.82
C TYR A 108 -25.55 3.18 9.13
N VAL A 109 -26.45 3.56 8.22
CA VAL A 109 -27.90 3.47 8.39
C VAL A 109 -28.38 2.02 8.55
N SER A 110 -27.72 1.07 7.88
CA SER A 110 -28.00 -0.37 8.03
C SER A 110 -27.45 -0.98 9.33
N GLY A 111 -26.70 -0.21 10.13
CA GLY A 111 -26.08 -0.66 11.39
C GLY A 111 -24.82 -1.50 11.21
N ARG A 112 -24.27 -1.59 10.00
CA ARG A 112 -22.98 -2.26 9.75
C ARG A 112 -21.81 -1.44 10.29
N PHE A 113 -21.90 -0.12 10.23
CA PHE A 113 -20.97 0.80 10.87
C PHE A 113 -21.56 1.40 12.15
N LEU A 114 -20.72 1.52 13.18
CA LEU A 114 -21.13 1.99 14.51
C LEU A 114 -21.01 3.51 14.67
N TYR A 115 -20.19 4.16 13.85
CA TYR A 115 -19.86 5.58 13.96
C TYR A 115 -20.37 6.32 12.72
N ALA A 116 -20.78 7.57 12.93
CA ALA A 116 -21.15 8.45 11.84
C ALA A 116 -19.91 8.83 11.01
N ASP A 117 -20.15 9.16 9.74
CA ASP A 117 -19.08 9.51 8.83
C ASP A 117 -18.46 10.86 9.17
N THR A 118 -17.13 10.92 9.13
CA THR A 118 -16.35 12.15 9.30
C THR A 118 -15.22 12.26 8.27
N ALA A 119 -15.13 11.30 7.34
CA ALA A 119 -14.12 11.26 6.31
C ALA A 119 -14.57 12.07 5.08
N THR A 120 -13.60 12.65 4.38
CA THR A 120 -13.83 13.27 3.06
C THR A 120 -12.62 13.01 2.18
N SER A 121 -12.83 12.92 0.86
CA SER A 121 -11.76 12.81 -0.11
C SER A 121 -10.86 14.06 -0.08
N THR A 122 -11.43 15.25 0.13
CA THR A 122 -10.67 16.48 0.31
C THR A 122 -9.74 16.44 1.52
N LYS A 123 -10.19 15.91 2.66
CA LYS A 123 -9.32 15.77 3.85
C LYS A 123 -8.26 14.69 3.61
N ASN A 124 -8.62 13.57 2.99
CA ASN A 124 -7.65 12.56 2.58
C ASN A 124 -6.57 13.13 1.64
N LYS A 125 -6.91 14.06 0.72
CA LYS A 125 -5.93 14.78 -0.10
C LYS A 125 -4.84 15.42 0.75
N ILE A 126 -5.23 16.15 1.79
CA ILE A 126 -4.29 16.89 2.66
C ILE A 126 -3.29 15.92 3.30
N TYR A 127 -3.75 14.74 3.76
CA TYR A 127 -2.88 13.71 4.32
C TYR A 127 -2.05 12.99 3.24
N SER A 128 -2.57 12.85 2.03
CA SER A 128 -1.82 12.36 0.87
C SER A 128 -0.67 13.30 0.51
N GLU A 129 -0.91 14.62 0.47
CA GLU A 129 0.12 15.63 0.28
C GLU A 129 1.19 15.59 1.38
N ALA A 130 0.79 15.51 2.65
CA ALA A 130 1.74 15.45 3.75
C ALA A 130 2.62 14.18 3.71
N ALA A 131 2.05 13.05 3.28
CA ALA A 131 2.83 11.83 3.03
C ALA A 131 3.80 11.98 1.85
N ARG A 132 3.37 12.63 0.76
CA ARG A 132 4.23 12.98 -0.38
C ARG A 132 5.39 13.88 0.05
N GLU A 133 5.13 14.90 0.86
CA GLU A 133 6.16 15.81 1.38
C GLU A 133 7.21 15.03 2.16
N ALA A 134 6.79 14.15 3.08
CA ALA A 134 7.70 13.31 3.85
C ALA A 134 8.51 12.33 2.98
N ALA A 135 7.86 11.70 1.99
CA ALA A 135 8.53 10.81 1.03
C ALA A 135 9.59 11.56 0.23
N THR A 136 9.22 12.73 -0.32
CA THR A 136 10.10 13.60 -1.11
C THR A 136 11.29 14.09 -0.30
N ALA A 137 11.07 14.50 0.95
CA ALA A 137 12.13 14.98 1.84
C ALA A 137 13.18 13.90 2.14
N ASN A 138 12.80 12.61 2.08
CA ASN A 138 13.70 11.47 2.28
C ASN A 138 14.18 10.84 0.96
N GLY A 139 13.80 11.38 -0.20
CA GLY A 139 14.19 10.87 -1.51
C GLY A 139 13.66 9.48 -1.82
N VAL A 140 12.46 9.13 -1.31
CA VAL A 140 11.83 7.83 -1.51
C VAL A 140 10.57 7.94 -2.38
N PRO A 141 10.18 6.89 -3.13
CA PRO A 141 9.03 6.93 -4.02
C PRO A 141 7.72 7.15 -3.26
N PHE A 142 6.81 7.88 -3.91
CA PHE A 142 5.45 8.12 -3.46
C PHE A 142 4.46 7.61 -4.51
N VAL A 143 3.45 6.85 -4.07
CA VAL A 143 2.32 6.42 -4.90
C VAL A 143 1.12 7.30 -4.57
N ASP A 144 0.74 8.13 -5.53
CA ASP A 144 -0.40 9.05 -5.42
C ASP A 144 -1.72 8.34 -5.78
N LEU A 145 -2.16 7.45 -4.89
CA LEU A 145 -3.42 6.73 -5.08
C LEU A 145 -4.62 7.64 -5.26
N TRP A 146 -4.56 8.85 -4.68
CA TRP A 146 -5.64 9.79 -4.75
C TRP A 146 -5.88 10.22 -6.21
N HIS A 147 -4.85 10.73 -6.88
CA HIS A 147 -4.99 11.10 -8.28
C HIS A 147 -5.21 9.88 -9.19
N LEU A 148 -4.59 8.72 -8.91
CA LEU A 148 -4.84 7.49 -9.68
C LEU A 148 -6.31 7.05 -9.64
N PHE A 149 -7.00 7.23 -8.52
CA PHE A 149 -8.43 6.90 -8.41
C PHE A 149 -9.31 7.92 -9.16
N LEU A 150 -8.94 9.20 -9.17
CA LEU A 150 -9.61 10.20 -10.03
C LEU A 150 -9.43 9.89 -11.52
N GLU A 151 -8.21 9.52 -11.92
CA GLU A 151 -7.89 9.15 -13.31
C GLU A 151 -8.73 7.97 -13.80
N TYR A 152 -8.97 6.96 -12.95
CA TYR A 152 -9.83 5.82 -13.29
C TYR A 152 -11.21 6.27 -13.78
N GLY A 153 -11.87 7.12 -13.01
CA GLY A 153 -13.21 7.66 -13.33
C GLY A 153 -13.19 8.89 -14.23
N SER A 154 -12.01 9.38 -14.66
CA SER A 154 -11.87 10.67 -15.36
C SER A 154 -12.54 11.84 -14.60
N TRP A 155 -12.57 11.75 -13.27
CA TRP A 155 -13.18 12.74 -12.40
C TRP A 155 -12.25 13.91 -12.14
N GLN A 156 -12.85 15.08 -11.90
CA GLN A 156 -12.10 16.27 -11.49
C GLN A 156 -11.92 16.29 -9.96
N GLU A 157 -10.85 16.90 -9.47
CA GLU A 157 -10.65 17.05 -8.03
C GLU A 157 -11.82 17.78 -7.34
N SER A 158 -12.47 18.71 -8.02
CA SER A 158 -13.64 19.43 -7.48
C SER A 158 -14.86 18.54 -7.25
N GLU A 159 -14.84 17.32 -7.78
CA GLU A 159 -15.92 16.32 -7.66
C GLU A 159 -15.62 15.28 -6.59
N ALA A 160 -14.42 15.31 -6.00
CA ALA A 160 -13.88 14.30 -5.09
C ALA A 160 -14.79 13.86 -3.94
N ASP A 161 -15.51 14.81 -3.35
CA ASP A 161 -16.37 14.56 -2.18
C ASP A 161 -17.80 14.13 -2.56
N ASP A 162 -18.16 14.19 -3.85
CA ASP A 162 -19.48 13.75 -4.33
C ASP A 162 -19.38 13.12 -5.73
N LEU A 163 -19.05 11.83 -5.75
CA LEU A 163 -18.98 11.01 -6.96
C LEU A 163 -20.26 10.22 -7.26
N LYS A 164 -21.34 10.45 -6.49
CA LYS A 164 -22.60 9.72 -6.68
C LYS A 164 -23.22 10.04 -8.04
N GLY A 165 -23.53 9.01 -8.81
CA GLY A 165 -24.15 9.15 -10.13
C GLY A 165 -23.24 9.83 -11.15
N LYS A 166 -21.95 9.97 -10.84
CA LYS A 166 -20.90 10.40 -11.79
C LYS A 166 -20.22 9.20 -12.46
N ASP A 167 -20.99 8.13 -12.66
CA ASP A 167 -20.51 6.97 -13.39
C ASP A 167 -20.14 7.40 -14.81
N THR A 168 -19.02 6.88 -15.31
CA THR A 168 -18.56 7.26 -16.65
C THR A 168 -19.45 6.65 -17.73
N ALA A 169 -19.36 7.15 -18.96
CA ALA A 169 -20.03 6.52 -20.11
C ALA A 169 -19.58 5.07 -20.35
N GLU A 170 -18.41 4.69 -19.83
CA GLU A 170 -17.86 3.33 -19.86
C GLU A 170 -18.34 2.47 -18.68
N GLY A 171 -19.18 3.01 -17.80
CA GLY A 171 -19.75 2.32 -16.64
C GLY A 171 -18.82 2.26 -15.42
N LYS A 172 -17.74 3.04 -15.38
CA LYS A 172 -16.82 3.09 -14.23
C LYS A 172 -17.44 3.89 -13.09
N SER A 173 -17.39 3.34 -11.89
CA SER A 173 -17.98 3.92 -10.68
C SER A 173 -17.00 3.92 -9.52
N ILE A 174 -17.21 4.79 -8.53
CA ILE A 174 -16.46 4.75 -7.27
C ILE A 174 -16.67 3.42 -6.52
N THR A 175 -17.81 2.75 -6.75
CA THR A 175 -18.11 1.44 -6.17
C THR A 175 -17.29 0.29 -6.76
N ASP A 176 -16.70 0.47 -7.95
CA ASP A 176 -15.69 -0.46 -8.48
C ASP A 176 -14.38 -0.38 -7.69
N LEU A 177 -14.11 0.80 -7.13
CA LEU A 177 -12.89 1.11 -6.38
C LEU A 177 -13.04 0.84 -4.88
N LEU A 178 -14.21 1.10 -4.29
CA LEU A 178 -14.48 1.01 -2.85
C LEU A 178 -15.68 0.10 -2.55
N ALA A 179 -15.48 -0.88 -1.67
CA ALA A 179 -16.47 -1.92 -1.34
C ALA A 179 -17.48 -1.52 -0.24
N ASP A 180 -17.10 -0.58 0.63
CA ASP A 180 -17.93 -0.09 1.73
C ASP A 180 -17.78 1.42 1.97
N GLY A 181 -17.23 2.11 0.97
CA GLY A 181 -16.90 3.53 0.98
C GLY A 181 -15.52 3.86 1.57
N ILE A 182 -14.80 2.87 2.11
CA ILE A 182 -13.43 3.03 2.61
C ILE A 182 -12.49 1.97 2.06
N HIS A 183 -12.84 0.69 2.23
CA HIS A 183 -11.98 -0.42 1.85
C HIS A 183 -12.05 -0.68 0.35
N PHE A 184 -10.92 -1.06 -0.24
CA PHE A 184 -10.86 -1.24 -1.68
C PHE A 184 -11.67 -2.45 -2.13
N ALA A 185 -12.45 -2.25 -3.18
CA ALA A 185 -12.95 -3.31 -4.04
C ALA A 185 -11.81 -3.81 -4.96
N PRO A 186 -12.01 -4.91 -5.72
CA PRO A 186 -10.95 -5.50 -6.52
C PRO A 186 -10.24 -4.52 -7.45
N GLU A 187 -10.95 -3.58 -8.09
CA GLU A 187 -10.33 -2.62 -9.02
C GLU A 187 -9.45 -1.60 -8.29
N GLY A 188 -9.87 -1.11 -7.12
CA GLY A 188 -9.03 -0.24 -6.28
C GLY A 188 -7.71 -0.90 -5.90
N TYR A 189 -7.73 -2.22 -5.62
CA TYR A 189 -6.50 -2.98 -5.40
C TYR A 189 -5.64 -3.17 -6.67
N ARG A 190 -6.24 -3.30 -7.87
CA ARG A 190 -5.48 -3.37 -9.13
C ARG A 190 -4.71 -2.07 -9.40
N ILE A 191 -5.36 -0.92 -9.17
CA ILE A 191 -4.71 0.40 -9.30
C ILE A 191 -3.57 0.55 -8.30
N LEU A 192 -3.79 0.17 -7.03
CA LEU A 192 -2.73 0.16 -6.02
C LEU A 192 -1.54 -0.70 -6.42
N TYR A 193 -1.80 -1.92 -6.89
CA TYR A 193 -0.73 -2.80 -7.37
C TYR A 193 0.04 -2.15 -8.52
N ALA A 194 -0.65 -1.61 -9.54
CA ALA A 194 0.00 -0.98 -10.69
C ALA A 194 0.88 0.21 -10.28
N GLY A 195 0.41 1.04 -9.34
CA GLY A 195 1.19 2.16 -8.81
C GLY A 195 2.44 1.71 -8.04
N VAL A 196 2.33 0.67 -7.21
CA VAL A 196 3.48 0.11 -6.47
C VAL A 196 4.47 -0.58 -7.41
N ASP A 197 3.98 -1.37 -8.35
CA ASP A 197 4.79 -2.05 -9.36
C ASP A 197 5.59 -1.06 -10.22
N GLU A 198 4.94 0.03 -10.67
CA GLU A 198 5.63 1.12 -11.36
C GLU A 198 6.67 1.83 -10.48
N ALA A 199 6.35 2.09 -9.21
CA ALA A 199 7.27 2.68 -8.27
C ALA A 199 8.52 1.81 -8.05
N ILE A 200 8.37 0.49 -7.90
CA ILE A 200 9.48 -0.45 -7.79
C ILE A 200 10.30 -0.44 -9.09
N ARG A 201 9.66 -0.63 -10.24
CA ARG A 201 10.34 -0.69 -11.54
C ARG A 201 11.20 0.53 -11.81
N LYS A 202 10.71 1.74 -11.50
CA LYS A 202 11.40 2.99 -11.77
C LYS A 202 12.50 3.31 -10.76
N ASN A 203 12.28 3.02 -9.48
CA ASN A 203 13.13 3.54 -8.40
C ASN A 203 13.99 2.48 -7.73
N TYR A 204 13.55 1.22 -7.74
CA TYR A 204 14.24 0.06 -7.16
C TYR A 204 14.31 -1.09 -8.17
N PRO A 205 14.89 -0.86 -9.38
CA PRO A 205 14.91 -1.87 -10.44
C PRO A 205 15.63 -3.15 -10.02
N GLU A 206 16.55 -3.10 -9.06
CA GLU A 206 17.22 -4.27 -8.47
C GLU A 206 16.29 -5.16 -7.65
N LEU A 207 15.15 -4.60 -7.20
CA LEU A 207 14.09 -5.33 -6.50
C LEU A 207 12.88 -5.57 -7.40
N TYR A 208 12.89 -5.10 -8.66
CA TYR A 208 11.82 -5.41 -9.60
C TYR A 208 11.83 -6.91 -9.92
N TRP A 209 10.67 -7.55 -9.83
CA TRP A 209 10.56 -9.01 -9.86
C TRP A 209 11.23 -9.64 -11.09
N ASP A 210 11.18 -9.01 -12.26
CA ASP A 210 11.77 -9.55 -13.49
C ASP A 210 13.31 -9.52 -13.49
N ASN A 211 13.91 -8.66 -12.64
CA ASN A 211 15.36 -8.54 -12.48
C ASN A 211 15.91 -9.39 -11.32
N LEU A 212 15.04 -9.99 -10.50
CA LEU A 212 15.45 -10.84 -9.39
C LEU A 212 15.65 -12.29 -9.86
N PRO A 213 16.77 -12.93 -9.48
CA PRO A 213 16.97 -14.33 -9.81
C PRO A 213 16.03 -15.19 -8.98
N SER A 214 15.61 -16.31 -9.56
CA SER A 214 14.84 -17.30 -8.82
C SER A 214 15.74 -18.06 -7.84
N HIS A 215 15.25 -18.21 -6.62
CA HIS A 215 15.75 -19.20 -5.67
C HIS A 215 15.59 -20.60 -6.26
N LEU A 216 16.69 -21.35 -6.16
CA LEU A 216 16.87 -22.70 -6.67
C LEU A 216 16.75 -22.81 -8.20
N CYS A 217 17.37 -23.85 -8.74
CA CYS A 217 17.38 -24.12 -10.16
C CYS A 217 15.97 -24.43 -10.70
N ALA A 218 15.70 -24.12 -11.98
CA ALA A 218 14.49 -24.57 -12.66
C ALA A 218 14.49 -26.10 -12.82
N TRP A 219 13.31 -26.72 -12.76
CA TRP A 219 13.18 -28.18 -12.70
C TRP A 219 13.79 -28.91 -13.91
N ASP A 220 13.77 -28.28 -15.09
CA ASP A 220 14.29 -28.81 -16.35
C ASP A 220 15.82 -28.70 -16.46
N LYS A 221 16.46 -27.99 -15.51
CA LYS A 221 17.91 -27.79 -15.42
C LYS A 221 18.57 -28.65 -14.33
N ILE A 222 17.77 -29.39 -13.54
CA ILE A 222 18.28 -30.28 -12.48
C ILE A 222 18.98 -31.50 -13.11
N ASP A 223 20.23 -31.73 -12.72
CA ASP A 223 20.94 -32.97 -13.06
C ASP A 223 20.41 -34.10 -12.17
N LYS A 224 19.66 -35.03 -12.78
CA LYS A 224 19.11 -36.20 -12.10
C LYS A 224 20.16 -37.12 -11.48
N LYS A 225 21.42 -37.06 -11.95
CA LYS A 225 22.54 -37.81 -11.37
C LYS A 225 23.19 -37.08 -10.21
N ASN A 226 22.97 -35.78 -10.06
CA ASN A 226 23.52 -34.94 -9.01
C ASN A 226 22.49 -33.90 -8.51
N ILE A 227 21.35 -34.38 -8.02
CA ILE A 227 20.23 -33.53 -7.59
C ILE A 227 20.68 -32.60 -6.44
N LYS A 228 21.45 -33.13 -5.49
CA LYS A 228 21.86 -32.41 -4.28
C LYS A 228 22.64 -31.13 -4.61
N GLU A 229 23.50 -31.14 -5.63
CA GLU A 229 24.25 -29.94 -6.01
C GLU A 229 23.49 -29.12 -7.05
N SER A 230 22.88 -29.77 -8.05
CA SER A 230 22.24 -29.06 -9.17
C SER A 230 21.01 -28.22 -8.79
N VAL A 231 20.28 -28.59 -7.74
CA VAL A 231 19.14 -27.80 -7.23
C VAL A 231 19.58 -26.43 -6.71
N PHE A 232 20.81 -26.31 -6.18
CA PHE A 232 21.33 -25.08 -5.59
C PHE A 232 22.22 -24.26 -6.54
N LEU A 233 22.29 -24.61 -7.83
CA LEU A 233 23.06 -23.87 -8.84
C LEU A 233 22.43 -22.52 -9.24
N GLY A 234 21.31 -22.11 -8.62
CA GLY A 234 20.71 -20.79 -8.84
C GLY A 234 21.58 -19.66 -8.29
N GLU A 235 21.41 -18.45 -8.82
CA GLU A 235 22.10 -17.26 -8.30
C GLU A 235 21.63 -16.98 -6.85
N LYS A 236 22.58 -16.64 -5.99
CA LYS A 236 22.30 -16.27 -4.59
C LYS A 236 21.97 -14.77 -4.54
N VAL A 237 20.79 -14.43 -4.03
CA VAL A 237 20.34 -13.05 -3.72
C VAL A 237 20.92 -12.57 -2.41
#